data_AF-A0A8J8DSW7-F1
#
_entry.id   AF-A0A8J8DSW7-F1
#
_cell.length_a   1.000
_cell.length_b   1.000
_cell.length_c   1.000
_cell.angle_alpha   90.00
_cell.angle_beta   90.00
_cell.angle_gamma   90.00
#
_symmetry.space_group_name_H-M   'P 1'
#
loop_
_entity.id
_entity.type
_entity.pdbx_description
1 polymer ?
#
loop_
_entity_poly.entity_id
_entity_poly.type
_entity_poly.pdbx_seq_one_letter_code
_entity_poly.pdbx_strand_id
1 'polypeptide(L)' 'MAELKAVIFYDRDGTRYYRCPRCGRLFRTSKDYTRHVNRAHGHLFRK' A
#
# COMPACT_ATOMS: atom_id res chain seq x y z
N MET A 1 4.67 12.86 -4.86
CA MET A 1 4.68 11.45 -4.41
C MET A 1 3.30 11.15 -3.90
N ALA A 2 2.63 10.07 -4.36
CA ALA A 2 1.26 9.78 -3.95
C ALA A 2 1.16 9.69 -2.42
N GLU A 3 0.36 10.54 -1.79
CA GLU A 3 0.18 10.64 -0.33
C GLU A 3 -0.65 9.49 0.27
N LEU A 4 -0.86 8.40 -0.48
CA LEU A 4 -1.60 7.26 0.02
C LEU A 4 -0.75 6.55 1.08
N LYS A 5 -1.05 6.76 2.37
CA LYS A 5 -0.45 6.00 3.47
C LYS A 5 -1.01 4.58 3.50
N ALA A 6 -0.11 3.60 3.61
CA ALA A 6 -0.51 2.22 3.82
C ALA A 6 -1.12 2.05 5.20
N VAL A 7 -2.13 1.18 5.29
CA VAL A 7 -2.63 0.69 6.59
C VAL A 7 -1.69 -0.43 7.03
N ILE A 8 -1.16 -0.34 8.25
CA ILE A 8 -0.32 -1.40 8.80
C ILE A 8 -1.22 -2.53 9.29
N PHE A 9 -0.92 -3.75 8.84
CA PHE A 9 -1.62 -4.96 9.23
C PHE A 9 -0.60 -5.95 9.80
N TYR A 10 -0.95 -6.61 10.90
CA TYR A 10 -0.15 -7.69 11.47
C TYR A 10 -0.90 -9.00 11.27
N ASP A 11 -0.20 -10.02 10.82
CA ASP A 11 -0.77 -11.36 10.75
C ASP A 11 -0.69 -12.07 12.12
N ARG A 12 -1.08 -13.35 12.17
CA ARG A 12 -1.09 -14.14 13.41
C ARG A 12 0.31 -14.37 13.97
N ASP A 13 1.32 -14.44 13.11
CA ASP A 13 2.73 -14.58 13.49
C ASP A 13 3.39 -13.23 13.86
N GLY A 14 2.62 -12.12 13.83
CA GLY A 14 3.13 -10.79 14.13
C GLY A 14 3.97 -10.17 13.02
N THR A 15 3.97 -10.75 11.81
CA THR A 15 4.66 -10.15 10.66
C THR A 15 3.92 -8.91 10.21
N ARG A 16 4.67 -7.82 9.99
CA ARG A 16 4.11 -6.56 9.52
C ARG A 16 3.88 -6.58 8.01
N TYR A 17 2.67 -6.21 7.62
CA TYR A 17 2.24 -6.00 6.23
C TYR A 17 1.71 -4.57 6.03
N TYR A 18 1.74 -4.15 4.77
CA TYR A 18 1.23 -2.87 4.30
C TYR A 18 0.00 -3.15 3.44
N ARG A 19 -1.16 -2.73 3.90
CA ARG A 19 -2.42 -2.88 3.19
C ARG A 19 -2.77 -1.59 2.45
N CYS A 20 -3.12 -1.71 1.18
CA CYS A 20 -3.62 -0.59 0.40
C CYS A 20 -5.06 -0.25 0.81
N PRO A 21 -5.34 0.99 1.26
CA PRO A 21 -6.70 1.37 1.67
C PRO A 21 -7.68 1.48 0.50
N ARG A 22 -7.19 1.52 -0.76
CA ARG A 22 -8.04 1.66 -1.94
C ARG A 22 -8.55 0.34 -2.52
N CYS A 23 -7.70 -0.68 -2.53
CA CYS A 23 -8.03 -1.98 -3.13
C CYS A 23 -7.86 -3.17 -2.17
N GLY A 24 -7.43 -2.93 -0.93
CA GLY A 24 -7.29 -3.96 0.09
C GLY A 24 -6.07 -4.88 -0.06
N ARG A 25 -5.25 -4.72 -1.11
CA ARG A 25 -4.07 -5.56 -1.37
C ARG A 25 -3.04 -5.45 -0.25
N LEU A 26 -2.42 -6.58 0.09
CA LEU A 26 -1.38 -6.68 1.11
C LEU A 26 0.00 -6.77 0.48
N PHE A 27 0.97 -6.09 1.09
CA PHE A 27 2.37 -6.07 0.68
C PHE A 27 3.26 -6.31 1.89
N ARG A 28 4.37 -7.04 1.72
CA ARG A 28 5.35 -7.28 2.81
C ARG A 28 6.27 -6.09 3.04
N THR A 29 6.47 -5.26 2.02
CA THR A 29 7.42 -4.15 2.07
C THR A 29 6.76 -2.83 1.67
N SER A 30 7.28 -1.73 2.20
CA SER A 30 6.87 -0.38 1.83
C SER A 30 7.20 -0.08 0.36
N LYS A 31 8.31 -0.64 -0.16
CA LYS A 31 8.72 -0.47 -1.56
C LYS A 31 7.71 -1.07 -2.54
N ASP A 32 7.24 -2.29 -2.26
CA ASP A 32 6.19 -2.93 -3.07
C ASP A 32 4.87 -2.17 -3.00
N TYR A 33 4.49 -1.71 -1.81
CA TYR A 33 3.32 -0.86 -1.62
C TYR A 33 3.40 0.42 -2.45
N THR A 34 4.50 1.18 -2.35
CA THR A 34 4.69 2.44 -3.10
C THR A 34 4.67 2.20 -4.61
N ARG A 35 5.32 1.12 -5.07
CA ARG A 35 5.28 0.73 -6.50
C ARG A 35 3.85 0.43 -6.96
N HIS A 36 3.09 -0.29 -6.15
CA HIS A 36 1.69 -0.58 -6.43
C HIS A 36 0.86 0.71 -6.48
N VAL A 37 0.97 1.60 -5.50
CA VAL A 37 0.21 2.86 -5.49
C VAL A 37 0.53 3.69 -6.73
N ASN A 38 1.81 3.85 -7.08
CA ASN A 38 2.18 4.64 -8.26
C ASN A 38 1.66 4.03 -9.57
N ARG A 39 1.68 2.70 -9.72
CA ARG A 39 1.24 2.04 -10.97
C ARG A 39 -0.27 1.85 -11.07
N ALA A 40 -0.90 1.34 -10.01
CA ALA A 40 -2.32 1.00 -10.01
C ALA A 40 -3.22 2.18 -9.63
N HIS A 41 -2.70 3.13 -8.85
CA HIS A 41 -3.46 4.25 -8.29
C HIS A 41 -2.83 5.61 -8.63
N GLY A 42 -1.76 5.67 -9.42
CA GLY A 42 -1.10 6.93 -9.77
C GLY A 42 -2.02 7.92 -10.49
N HIS A 43 -2.97 7.40 -11.27
CA HIS A 43 -4.00 8.21 -11.93
C HIS A 43 -4.99 8.87 -10.95
N LEU A 44 -5.15 8.35 -9.74
CA LEU A 44 -6.06 8.91 -8.73
C LEU A 44 -5.51 10.18 -8.07
N PHE A 45 -4.21 10.44 -8.20
CA PHE A 45 -3.54 11.60 -7.59
C PHE A 45 -3.14 12.68 -8.62
N ARG A 46 -3.47 12.47 -9.90
CA ARG A 46 -3.30 13.50 -10.92
C ARG A 46 -4.54 14.39 -10.85
N LYS A 47 -4.37 15.58 -10.26
CA LYS A 47 -5.32 16.70 -10.37
C LYS A 47 -5.28 17.27 -11.77
#